data_AF-A0A480BRB4-F1
#
_entry.id   AF-A0A480BRB4-F1
#
_cell.length_a   1.000
_cell.length_b   1.000
_cell.length_c   1.000
_cell.angle_alpha   90.00
_cell.angle_beta   90.00
_cell.angle_gamma   90.00
#
_symmetry.space_group_name_H-M   'P 1'
#
loop_
_entity.id
_entity.type
_entity.pdbx_description
1 polymer ?
#
loop_
_entity_poly.entity_id
_entity_poly.type
_entity_poly.pdbx_seq_one_letter_code
_entity_poly.pdbx_strand_id
1 'polypeptide(L)'
;DMGIVNAGQLGVYDDIDPDLRERVEDVVLNRRPDGTERLLEIAERYRGTGGAARPEQDLAWREQPVAKRLEHALVRGITDYVEQDVEEARHAFARPIEVIEGPLMDGMNVVGD
;
A
#
# COMPACT_ATOMS: atom_id res chain seq x y z
N ASP A 1 18.15 -9.57 0.35
CA ASP A 1 16.79 -9.14 0.71
C ASP A 1 16.56 -7.63 0.58
N MET A 2 17.39 -6.89 -0.16
CA MET A 2 17.22 -5.44 -0.37
C MET A 2 17.18 -5.15 -1.87
N GLY A 3 16.26 -4.29 -2.30
CA GLY A 3 16.10 -3.85 -3.68
C GLY A 3 16.00 -2.33 -3.79
N ILE A 4 16.44 -1.77 -4.91
CA ILE A 4 16.23 -0.35 -5.21
C ILE A 4 14.82 -0.20 -5.76
N VAL A 5 13.96 0.49 -5.02
CA VAL A 5 12.53 0.65 -5.32
C VAL A 5 12.10 2.11 -5.18
N ASN A 6 11.00 2.49 -5.85
CA ASN A 6 10.32 3.74 -5.59
C ASN A 6 9.22 3.50 -4.54
N ALA A 7 9.52 3.80 -3.27
CA ALA A 7 8.61 3.52 -2.15
C ALA A 7 7.22 4.17 -2.30
N GLY A 8 7.14 5.38 -2.87
CA GLY A 8 5.86 6.08 -3.07
C GLY A 8 4.98 5.49 -4.18
N GLN A 9 5.47 4.48 -4.91
CA GLN A 9 4.76 3.78 -5.98
C GLN A 9 4.56 2.29 -5.68
N LEU A 10 4.95 1.83 -4.48
CA LEU A 10 4.69 0.46 -4.05
C LEU A 10 3.22 0.35 -3.64
N GLY A 11 2.45 -0.41 -4.43
CA GLY A 11 1.10 -0.84 -4.05
C GLY A 11 1.14 -2.16 -3.29
N VAL A 12 0.10 -2.42 -2.49
CA VAL A 12 -0.09 -3.72 -1.84
C VAL A 12 -0.51 -4.74 -2.89
N TYR A 13 0.14 -5.91 -2.88
CA TYR A 13 -0.09 -6.95 -3.88
C TYR A 13 -1.54 -7.45 -3.94
N ASP A 14 -2.18 -7.58 -2.78
CA ASP A 14 -3.56 -8.07 -2.65
C ASP A 14 -4.62 -7.08 -3.13
N ASP A 15 -4.29 -5.81 -3.26
CA ASP A 15 -5.21 -4.79 -3.80
C ASP A 15 -5.18 -4.73 -5.33
N ILE A 16 -4.27 -5.44 -5.98
CA ILE A 16 -4.18 -5.46 -7.45
C ILE A 16 -5.43 -6.17 -7.99
N ASP A 17 -6.13 -5.53 -8.94
CA ASP A 17 -7.24 -6.13 -9.66
C ASP A 17 -6.89 -7.56 -10.13
N PRO A 18 -7.71 -8.58 -9.86
CA PRO A 18 -7.36 -9.96 -10.16
C PRO A 18 -7.04 -10.24 -11.64
N ASP A 19 -7.71 -9.60 -12.60
CA ASP A 19 -7.41 -9.77 -14.04
C ASP A 19 -6.05 -9.12 -14.34
N LEU A 20 -5.77 -7.93 -13.81
CA LEU A 20 -4.44 -7.31 -13.97
C LEU A 20 -3.33 -8.16 -13.35
N ARG A 21 -3.55 -8.67 -12.12
CA ARG A 21 -2.56 -9.48 -11.37
C ARG A 21 -2.19 -10.74 -12.12
N GLU A 22 -3.19 -11.50 -12.60
CA GLU A 22 -2.96 -12.72 -13.38
C GLU A 22 -2.10 -12.44 -14.62
N ARG A 23 -2.39 -11.35 -15.35
CA ARG A 23 -1.71 -11.00 -16.60
C ARG A 23 -0.27 -10.56 -16.37
N VAL A 24 -0.01 -9.84 -15.28
CA VAL A 24 1.35 -9.45 -14.88
C VAL A 24 2.14 -10.66 -14.40
N GLU A 25 1.55 -11.53 -13.57
CA GLU A 25 2.19 -12.79 -13.15
C GLU A 25 2.55 -13.68 -14.34
N ASP A 26 1.66 -13.80 -15.33
CA ASP A 26 1.89 -14.59 -16.54
C ASP A 26 3.21 -14.19 -17.24
N VAL A 27 3.53 -12.89 -17.26
CA VAL A 27 4.75 -12.33 -17.86
C VAL A 27 5.96 -12.46 -16.92
N VAL A 28 5.84 -11.98 -15.68
CA VAL A 28 6.96 -11.92 -14.71
C VAL A 28 7.46 -13.32 -14.35
N LEU A 29 6.54 -14.27 -14.17
CA LEU A 29 6.85 -15.65 -13.80
C LEU A 29 6.98 -16.58 -15.03
N ASN A 30 6.80 -16.05 -16.25
CA ASN A 30 6.86 -16.81 -17.50
C ASN A 30 5.99 -18.09 -17.46
N ARG A 31 4.75 -17.96 -16.97
CA ARG A 31 3.83 -19.12 -16.78
C ARG A 31 3.31 -19.68 -18.11
N ARG A 32 3.37 -18.89 -19.18
CA ARG A 32 2.78 -19.21 -20.48
C ARG A 32 3.44 -18.45 -21.63
N PRO A 33 3.41 -18.98 -22.85
CA PRO A 33 4.09 -18.37 -24.00
C PRO A 33 3.42 -17.10 -24.55
N ASP A 34 2.12 -16.93 -24.32
CA ASP A 34 1.28 -15.81 -24.79
C ASP A 34 1.07 -14.70 -23.74
N GLY A 35 1.90 -14.68 -22.68
CA GLY A 35 1.74 -13.74 -21.56
C GLY A 35 1.86 -12.28 -22.00
N THR A 36 2.78 -11.98 -22.91
CA THR A 36 3.02 -10.62 -23.42
C THR A 36 1.81 -10.10 -24.18
N GLU A 37 1.26 -10.88 -25.12
CA GLU A 37 0.08 -10.49 -25.89
C GLU A 37 -1.12 -10.24 -24.96
N ARG A 38 -1.34 -11.16 -24.01
CA ARG A 38 -2.42 -11.07 -23.02
C ARG A 38 -2.35 -9.82 -22.17
N LEU A 39 -1.15 -9.39 -21.76
CA LEU A 39 -0.98 -8.15 -21.00
C LEU A 39 -1.25 -6.91 -21.88
N LEU A 40 -0.76 -6.93 -23.13
CA LEU A 40 -0.97 -5.84 -24.09
C LEU A 40 -2.45 -5.62 -24.42
N GLU A 41 -3.25 -6.69 -24.51
CA GLU A 41 -4.71 -6.61 -24.70
C GLU A 41 -5.42 -5.77 -23.63
N ILE A 42 -4.90 -5.81 -22.39
CA ILE A 42 -5.54 -5.13 -21.25
C ILE A 42 -4.88 -3.78 -20.95
N ALA A 43 -3.65 -3.55 -21.43
CA ALA A 43 -2.86 -2.35 -21.14
C ALA A 43 -3.59 -1.05 -21.51
N GLU A 44 -4.40 -1.08 -22.58
CA GLU A 44 -5.22 0.06 -23.01
C GLU A 44 -6.23 0.52 -21.96
N ARG A 45 -6.80 -0.41 -21.18
CA ARG A 45 -7.76 -0.10 -20.10
C ARG A 45 -7.12 0.70 -18.97
N TYR A 46 -5.81 0.58 -18.81
CA TYR A 46 -5.01 1.22 -17.75
C TYR A 46 -4.16 2.39 -18.31
N ARG A 47 -4.38 2.77 -19.56
CA ARG A 47 -3.67 3.89 -20.18
C ARG A 47 -4.16 5.21 -19.55
N GLY A 48 -3.26 5.93 -18.88
CA GLY A 48 -3.57 7.18 -18.19
C GLY A 48 -3.94 7.04 -16.71
N THR A 49 -4.07 5.81 -16.20
CA THR A 49 -4.17 5.54 -14.75
C THR A 49 -2.81 5.44 -14.07
N GLY A 50 -1.71 5.62 -14.82
CA GLY A 50 -0.32 5.52 -14.36
C GLY A 50 0.20 6.73 -13.58
N GLY A 51 -0.58 7.81 -13.50
CA GLY A 51 -0.48 8.73 -12.37
C GLY A 51 -1.48 8.24 -11.35
N ALA A 52 -1.06 8.04 -10.09
CA ALA A 52 -1.95 7.71 -8.99
C ALA A 52 -3.14 8.69 -8.99
N ALA A 53 -4.21 8.34 -9.69
CA ALA A 53 -5.53 8.80 -9.38
C ALA A 53 -5.73 8.16 -8.01
N ARG A 54 -5.36 8.92 -6.97
CA ARG A 54 -5.72 8.61 -5.59
C ARG A 54 -7.19 8.22 -5.71
N PRO A 55 -7.57 6.94 -5.53
CA PRO A 55 -8.97 6.57 -5.46
C PRO A 55 -9.58 7.60 -4.52
N GLU A 56 -10.72 8.19 -4.90
CA GLU A 56 -11.47 9.09 -4.03
C GLU A 56 -11.43 8.47 -2.64
N GLN A 57 -10.61 9.05 -1.75
CA GLN A 57 -10.07 8.29 -0.62
C GLN A 57 -11.27 7.83 0.18
N ASP A 58 -11.50 6.53 0.23
CA ASP A 58 -12.54 5.98 1.07
C ASP A 58 -12.15 6.32 2.51
N LEU A 59 -12.73 7.38 3.07
CA LEU A 59 -12.38 7.88 4.39
C LEU A 59 -12.91 6.96 5.50
N ALA A 60 -13.53 5.82 5.20
CA ALA A 60 -13.97 4.84 6.19
C ALA A 60 -12.81 4.37 7.11
N TRP A 61 -11.56 4.35 6.63
CA TRP A 61 -10.40 4.02 7.47
C TRP A 61 -10.19 5.03 8.60
N ARG A 62 -10.66 6.28 8.45
CA ARG A 62 -10.57 7.32 9.50
C ARG A 62 -11.45 7.03 10.71
N GLU A 63 -12.45 6.18 10.57
CA GLU A 63 -13.34 5.79 11.68
C GLU A 63 -12.71 4.71 12.58
N GLN A 64 -11.57 4.15 12.18
CA GLN A 64 -10.89 3.10 12.95
C GLN A 64 -10.08 3.68 14.14
N PRO A 65 -9.71 2.85 15.13
CA PRO A 65 -8.82 3.26 16.21
C PRO A 65 -7.46 3.75 15.69
N VAL A 66 -6.82 4.69 16.41
CA VAL A 66 -5.59 5.37 15.98
C VAL A 66 -4.46 4.42 15.55
N ALA A 67 -4.29 3.29 16.24
CA ALA A 67 -3.29 2.29 15.88
C ALA A 67 -3.52 1.73 14.47
N LYS A 68 -4.78 1.44 14.11
CA LYS A 68 -5.17 0.94 12.79
C LYS A 68 -5.09 2.01 11.71
N ARG A 69 -5.34 3.27 12.07
CA ARG A 69 -5.15 4.40 11.16
C ARG A 69 -3.67 4.61 10.81
N LEU A 70 -2.79 4.52 11.80
CA LEU A 70 -1.33 4.61 11.59
C LEU A 70 -0.80 3.46 10.75
N GLU A 71 -1.25 2.22 11.02
CA GLU A 71 -0.94 1.04 10.21
C GLU A 71 -1.38 1.22 8.75
N HIS A 72 -2.65 1.62 8.54
CA HIS A 72 -3.19 1.88 7.20
C HIS A 72 -2.40 2.97 6.46
N ALA A 73 -2.12 4.09 7.14
CA ALA A 73 -1.38 5.20 6.57
C ALA A 73 0.05 4.80 6.17
N LEU A 74 0.72 3.98 6.97
CA LEU A 74 2.05 3.44 6.65
C LEU A 74 2.01 2.52 5.44
N VAL A 75 1.08 1.56 5.41
CA VAL A 75 0.94 0.59 4.31
C VAL A 75 0.59 1.27 2.98
N ARG A 76 -0.24 2.32 3.03
CA ARG A 76 -0.70 3.05 1.84
C ARG A 76 0.14 4.28 1.50
N GLY A 77 1.16 4.60 2.29
CA GLY A 77 2.00 5.79 2.11
C GLY A 77 1.24 7.12 2.23
N ILE A 78 0.21 7.18 3.08
CA ILE A 78 -0.62 8.37 3.30
C ILE A 78 0.04 9.26 4.36
N THR A 79 0.36 10.50 4.01
CA THR A 79 0.99 11.47 4.93
C THR A 79 0.03 12.54 5.45
N ASP A 80 -1.19 12.62 4.91
CA ASP A 80 -2.13 13.74 5.14
C ASP A 80 -2.56 13.87 6.62
N TYR A 81 -2.55 12.79 7.40
CA TYR A 81 -3.04 12.75 8.79
C TYR A 81 -1.98 12.33 9.83
N VAL A 82 -0.72 12.18 9.42
CA VAL A 82 0.31 11.52 10.25
C VAL A 82 0.56 12.26 11.55
N GLU A 83 0.65 13.60 11.54
CA GLU A 83 0.90 14.39 12.75
C GLU A 83 -0.24 14.24 13.77
N GLN A 84 -1.49 14.28 13.29
CA GLN A 84 -2.67 14.16 14.14
C GLN A 84 -2.76 12.77 14.77
N ASP A 85 -2.59 11.72 13.97
CA ASP A 85 -2.71 10.35 14.47
C ASP A 85 -1.53 9.97 15.38
N VAL A 86 -0.31 10.44 15.09
CA VAL A 86 0.85 10.22 15.97
C VAL A 86 0.65 10.93 17.30
N GLU A 87 0.10 12.15 17.33
CA GLU A 87 -0.13 12.86 18.59
C GLU A 87 -1.26 12.21 19.41
N GLU A 88 -2.35 11.77 18.76
CA GLU A 88 -3.40 10.99 19.43
C GLU A 88 -2.85 9.69 20.01
N ALA A 89 -2.01 8.96 19.26
CA ALA A 89 -1.34 7.77 19.76
C ALA A 89 -0.41 8.11 20.92
N ARG A 90 0.39 9.18 20.83
CA ARG A 90 1.32 9.61 21.89
C ARG A 90 0.62 9.85 23.23
N HIS A 91 -0.63 10.33 23.20
CA HIS A 91 -1.46 10.48 24.39
C HIS A 91 -2.05 9.17 24.94
N ALA A 92 -2.16 8.13 24.11
CA ALA A 92 -2.66 6.81 24.49
C ALA A 92 -1.58 5.91 25.13
N PHE A 93 -0.30 6.24 24.96
CA PHE A 93 0.83 5.48 25.51
C PHE A 93 1.53 6.22 26.65
N ALA A 94 2.20 5.46 27.53
CA ALA A 94 2.89 6.03 28.68
C ALA A 94 4.23 6.68 28.29
N ARG A 95 4.89 6.14 27.26
CA ARG A 95 6.17 6.64 26.76
C ARG A 95 6.10 6.83 25.24
N PRO A 96 6.66 7.93 24.69
CA PRO A 96 6.64 8.17 23.24
C PRO A 96 7.25 7.05 22.39
N ILE A 97 8.25 6.33 22.93
CA ILE A 97 8.87 5.19 22.23
C ILE A 97 7.89 4.05 21.93
N GLU A 98 6.82 3.92 22.72
CA GLU A 98 5.82 2.87 22.55
C GLU A 98 4.96 3.07 21.30
N VAL A 99 4.84 4.31 20.80
CA VAL A 99 4.22 4.58 19.49
C VAL A 99 5.09 4.05 18.36
N ILE A 100 6.41 4.18 18.50
CA ILE A 100 7.40 3.74 17.51
C ILE A 100 7.48 2.21 17.50
N GLU A 101 7.64 1.59 18.67
CA GLU A 101 7.79 0.14 18.82
C GLU A 101 6.46 -0.63 18.72
N GLY A 102 5.32 0.05 18.81
CA GLY A 102 3.99 -0.53 18.63
C GLY A 102 3.42 -0.25 17.24
N PRO A 103 2.44 0.68 17.11
CA PRO A 103 1.68 0.84 15.87
C PRO A 103 2.51 1.18 14.64
N LEU A 104 3.64 1.91 14.78
CA LEU A 104 4.50 2.20 13.63
C LEU A 104 5.33 0.98 13.19
N MET A 105 5.88 0.21 14.14
CA MET A 105 6.62 -1.01 13.84
C MET A 105 5.69 -2.09 13.27
N ASP A 106 4.50 -2.25 13.83
CA ASP A 106 3.47 -3.15 13.32
C ASP A 106 3.09 -2.83 11.88
N GLY A 107 2.87 -1.55 11.55
CA GLY A 107 2.61 -1.12 10.18
C GLY A 107 3.78 -1.39 9.23
N MET A 108 5.02 -1.19 9.68
CA MET A 108 6.21 -1.48 8.87
C MET A 108 6.42 -2.98 8.64
N ASN A 109 6.02 -3.85 9.57
CA ASN A 109 6.05 -5.30 9.35
C ASN A 109 5.10 -5.71 8.21
N VAL A 110 3.89 -5.14 8.16
CA VAL A 110 2.91 -5.40 7.08
C VAL A 110 3.40 -4.92 5.72
N VAL A 111 4.23 -3.87 5.66
CA VAL A 111 4.84 -3.41 4.39
C VAL A 111 5.94 -4.35 3.91
N GLY A 112 6.61 -5.05 4.84
CA GLY A 112 7.73 -5.94 4.54
C GLY A 112 7.32 -7.38 4.19
N ASP A 113 6.15 -7.82 4.65
CA ASP A 113 5.53 -9.11 4.31
C ASP A 113 4.84 -9.07 2.92
#